data_AF-A0A4Y7RP67-F1
#
_entry.id   AF-A0A4Y7RP67-F1
#
_cell.length_a   1.000
_cell.length_b   1.000
_cell.length_c   1.000
_cell.angle_alpha   90.00
_cell.angle_beta   90.00
_cell.angle_gamma   90.00
#
_symmetry.space_group_name_H-M   'P 1'
#
loop_
_entity.id
_entity.type
_entity.pdbx_description
1 polymer ?
#
loop_
_entity_poly.entity_id
_entity_poly.type
_entity_poly.pdbx_seq_one_letter_code
_entity_poly.pdbx_strand_id
1 'polypeptide(L)'
;MYSELRKARSWEERNWHGQELARLRKVKSDYQVDEILSGNATEEIKNRAAKARFDERLALLGLLLEKITEETRVRIEKEDMILDLLGILKNVKAEMLETAAEPVEVLDGWIRQQKGALDSGKKAKFFSDSKLYALNRIIVILGEEMKQLLESGKKTDGAAAFQVLRKDFEQRVADMKKESELTGKRLDHLFVFCEEVFSEGQELLILVTELTINEYAAKFISRHGCSRYFAHNKELLFYERNQEIISKLDELEFV
;
A
#
# COMPACT_ATOMS: atom_id res chain seq x y z
N MET A 1 23.80 43.05 -14.52
CA MET A 1 23.14 42.26 -15.59
C MET A 1 22.87 40.81 -15.18
N TYR A 2 23.85 40.05 -14.67
CA TYR A 2 23.65 38.66 -14.21
C TYR A 2 22.73 38.49 -12.97
N SER A 3 22.66 39.46 -12.05
CA SER A 3 21.80 39.36 -10.84
C SER A 3 20.32 39.59 -11.13
N GLU A 4 20.00 40.50 -12.06
CA GLU A 4 18.64 40.84 -12.49
C GLU A 4 18.00 39.67 -13.25
N LEU A 5 18.77 39.01 -14.13
CA LEU A 5 18.32 37.81 -14.87
C LEU A 5 18.02 36.62 -13.95
N ARG A 6 18.77 36.47 -12.84
CA ARG A 6 18.55 35.39 -11.86
C ARG A 6 17.31 35.64 -11.00
N LYS A 7 17.01 36.91 -10.70
CA LYS A 7 15.79 37.32 -9.99
C LYS A 7 14.55 37.18 -10.88
N ALA A 8 14.64 37.54 -12.16
CA ALA A 8 13.56 37.38 -13.12
C ALA A 8 13.19 35.90 -13.33
N ARG A 9 14.19 35.03 -13.53
CA ARG A 9 13.99 33.58 -13.67
C ARG A 9 13.39 32.94 -12.41
N SER A 10 13.85 33.35 -11.22
CA SER A 10 13.29 32.91 -9.93
C SER A 10 11.86 33.39 -9.68
N TRP A 11 11.47 34.54 -10.23
CA TRP A 11 10.10 35.06 -10.15
C TRP A 11 9.18 34.31 -11.11
N GLU A 12 9.62 34.06 -12.35
CA GLU A 12 8.88 33.26 -13.33
C GLU A 12 8.68 31.81 -12.87
N GLU A 13 9.70 31.15 -12.31
CA GLU A 13 9.59 29.78 -11.77
C GLU A 13 8.57 29.69 -10.62
N ARG A 14 8.57 30.68 -9.70
CA ARG A 14 7.60 30.72 -8.59
C ARG A 14 6.19 31.05 -9.05
N ASN A 15 6.04 31.93 -10.04
CA ASN A 15 4.74 32.30 -10.58
C ASN A 15 4.14 31.15 -11.42
N TRP A 16 4.99 30.44 -12.16
CA TRP A 16 4.64 29.23 -12.90
C TRP A 16 4.21 28.09 -11.95
N HIS A 17 4.99 27.80 -10.89
CA HIS A 17 4.58 26.84 -9.87
C HIS A 17 3.28 27.21 -9.14
N GLY A 18 3.07 28.50 -8.84
CA GLY A 18 1.83 28.96 -8.21
C GLY A 18 0.59 28.74 -9.09
N GLN A 19 0.70 29.02 -10.39
CA GLN A 19 -0.38 28.82 -11.36
C GLN A 19 -0.66 27.33 -11.61
N GLU A 20 0.39 26.50 -11.70
CA GLU A 20 0.24 25.06 -11.89
C GLU A 20 -0.40 24.39 -10.66
N LEU A 21 0.01 24.78 -9.45
CA LEU A 21 -0.63 24.30 -8.22
C LEU A 21 -2.09 24.75 -8.11
N ALA A 22 -2.42 25.97 -8.53
CA ALA A 22 -3.80 26.47 -8.56
C ALA A 22 -4.64 25.68 -9.58
N ARG A 23 -4.06 25.35 -10.74
CA ARG A 23 -4.68 24.53 -11.78
C ARG A 23 -4.95 23.11 -11.28
N LEU A 24 -3.97 22.45 -10.68
CA LEU A 24 -4.12 21.12 -10.10
C LEU A 24 -5.16 21.09 -8.97
N ARG A 25 -5.19 22.11 -8.11
CA ARG A 25 -6.22 22.25 -7.07
C ARG A 25 -7.62 22.38 -7.66
N LYS A 26 -7.78 23.13 -8.77
CA LYS A 26 -9.05 23.27 -9.47
C LYS A 26 -9.52 21.94 -10.07
N VAL A 27 -8.64 21.23 -10.77
CA VAL A 27 -8.93 19.89 -11.31
C VAL A 27 -9.32 18.92 -10.19
N LYS A 28 -8.59 18.93 -9.06
CA LYS A 28 -8.89 18.09 -7.90
C LYS A 28 -10.30 18.35 -7.32
N SER A 29 -10.72 19.61 -7.25
CA SER A 29 -12.05 19.98 -6.77
C SER A 29 -13.15 19.57 -7.76
N ASP A 30 -12.88 19.66 -9.06
CA ASP A 30 -13.89 19.54 -10.09
C ASP A 30 -14.22 18.08 -10.47
N TYR A 31 -13.27 17.15 -10.32
CA TYR A 31 -13.43 15.76 -10.79
C TYR A 31 -13.74 14.73 -9.71
N GLN A 32 -13.73 15.11 -8.42
CA GLN A 32 -14.09 14.22 -7.30
C GLN A 32 -13.41 12.84 -7.41
N VAL A 33 -12.07 12.81 -7.37
CA VAL A 33 -11.23 11.62 -7.59
C VAL A 33 -11.72 10.37 -6.85
N ASP A 34 -12.16 10.52 -5.59
CA ASP A 34 -12.65 9.39 -4.81
C ASP A 34 -13.96 8.79 -5.34
N GLU A 35 -14.85 9.58 -5.95
CA GLU A 35 -16.08 9.11 -6.62
C GLU A 35 -15.76 8.37 -7.92
N ILE A 36 -14.76 8.85 -8.67
CA ILE A 36 -14.29 8.13 -9.87
C ILE A 36 -13.77 6.75 -9.47
N LEU A 37 -12.86 6.69 -8.49
CA LEU A 37 -12.25 5.44 -8.07
C LEU A 37 -13.24 4.52 -7.33
N SER A 38 -14.29 5.05 -6.71
CA SER A 38 -15.35 4.22 -6.13
C SER A 38 -16.33 3.66 -7.16
N GLY A 39 -16.21 4.06 -8.43
CA GLY A 39 -17.09 3.63 -9.52
C GLY A 39 -18.38 4.43 -9.65
N ASN A 40 -18.46 5.58 -8.96
CA ASN A 40 -19.63 6.43 -8.86
C ASN A 40 -19.49 7.74 -9.65
N ALA A 41 -18.57 7.82 -10.62
CA ALA A 41 -18.41 8.99 -11.48
C ALA A 41 -19.75 9.34 -12.15
N THR A 42 -20.25 10.55 -11.90
CA THR A 42 -21.48 11.03 -12.51
C THR A 42 -21.29 11.28 -14.00
N GLU A 43 -22.38 11.29 -14.77
CA GLU A 43 -22.34 11.66 -16.19
C GLU A 43 -21.79 13.07 -16.41
N GLU A 44 -21.97 13.99 -15.45
CA GLU A 44 -21.36 15.32 -15.51
C GLU A 44 -19.83 15.24 -15.46
N ILE A 45 -19.27 14.45 -14.53
CA ILE A 45 -17.82 14.22 -14.39
C ILE A 45 -17.27 13.59 -15.67
N LYS A 46 -17.94 12.55 -16.17
CA LYS A 46 -17.52 11.83 -17.40
C LYS A 46 -17.55 12.74 -18.63
N ASN A 47 -18.65 13.47 -18.84
CA ASN A 47 -18.79 14.40 -19.96
C ASN A 47 -17.76 15.53 -19.90
N ARG A 48 -17.43 16.01 -18.70
CA ARG A 48 -16.39 17.01 -18.51
C ARG A 48 -15.03 16.46 -18.89
N ALA A 49 -14.67 15.27 -18.39
CA ALA A 49 -13.38 14.62 -18.69
C ALA A 49 -13.22 14.34 -20.19
N ALA A 50 -14.29 13.86 -20.85
CA ALA A 50 -14.30 13.58 -22.28
C ALA A 50 -14.09 14.84 -23.15
N LYS A 51 -14.64 15.99 -22.72
CA LYS A 51 -14.53 17.28 -23.44
C LYS A 51 -13.29 18.10 -23.03
N ALA A 52 -12.56 17.66 -22.02
CA ALA A 52 -11.42 18.38 -21.49
C ALA A 52 -10.28 18.42 -22.50
N ARG A 53 -9.49 19.51 -22.44
CA ARG A 53 -8.26 19.60 -23.23
C ARG A 53 -7.25 18.58 -22.72
N PHE A 54 -6.32 18.17 -23.60
CA PHE A 54 -5.34 17.13 -23.27
C PHE A 54 -4.55 17.40 -21.99
N ASP A 55 -4.15 18.64 -21.73
CA ASP A 55 -3.44 19.02 -20.51
C ASP A 55 -4.29 18.91 -19.23
N GLU A 56 -5.60 19.16 -19.30
CA GLU A 56 -6.52 18.88 -18.20
C GLU A 56 -6.77 17.37 -18.02
N ARG A 57 -6.84 16.61 -19.12
CA ARG A 57 -6.94 15.13 -19.06
C ARG A 57 -5.71 14.51 -18.40
N LEU A 58 -4.50 14.98 -18.73
CA LEU A 58 -3.26 14.57 -18.08
C LEU A 58 -3.24 14.94 -16.59
N ALA A 59 -3.71 16.15 -16.23
CA ALA A 59 -3.81 16.55 -14.83
C ALA A 59 -4.77 15.64 -14.04
N LEU A 60 -5.93 15.30 -14.61
CA LEU A 60 -6.87 14.35 -14.01
C LEU A 60 -6.25 12.96 -13.86
N LEU A 61 -5.60 12.46 -14.92
CA LEU A 61 -4.94 11.15 -14.90
C LEU A 61 -3.83 11.10 -13.84
N GLY A 62 -3.05 12.16 -13.70
CA GLY A 62 -2.02 12.30 -12.67
C GLY A 62 -2.60 12.21 -11.25
N LEU A 63 -3.73 12.86 -10.99
CA LEU A 63 -4.41 12.78 -9.68
C LEU A 63 -4.95 11.38 -9.38
N LEU A 64 -5.49 10.70 -10.39
CA LEU A 64 -5.98 9.32 -10.26
C LEU A 64 -4.82 8.35 -9.99
N LEU A 65 -3.72 8.50 -10.73
CA LEU A 65 -2.48 7.73 -10.55
C LEU A 65 -1.86 7.95 -9.18
N GLU A 66 -1.74 9.20 -8.72
CA GLU A 66 -1.20 9.52 -7.39
C GLU A 66 -1.99 8.79 -6.30
N LYS A 67 -3.33 8.83 -6.37
CA LYS A 67 -4.19 8.16 -5.40
C LYS A 67 -4.05 6.64 -5.44
N ILE A 68 -4.08 6.03 -6.62
CA ILE A 68 -3.97 4.57 -6.78
C ILE A 68 -2.58 4.04 -6.42
N THR A 69 -1.51 4.75 -6.79
CA THR A 69 -0.14 4.37 -6.46
C THR A 69 0.12 4.45 -4.95
N GLU A 70 -0.44 5.45 -4.27
CA GLU A 70 -0.38 5.52 -2.81
C GLU A 70 -1.19 4.40 -2.14
N GLU A 71 -2.41 4.11 -2.62
CA GLU A 71 -3.22 3.02 -2.08
C GLU A 71 -2.54 1.65 -2.22
N THR A 72 -1.99 1.36 -3.41
CA THR A 72 -1.25 0.13 -3.70
C THR A 72 0.03 0.02 -2.89
N ARG A 73 0.79 1.12 -2.71
CA ARG A 73 1.94 1.18 -1.80
C ARG A 73 1.56 0.75 -0.39
N VAL A 74 0.55 1.39 0.20
CA VAL A 74 0.11 1.06 1.56
C VAL A 74 -0.35 -0.39 1.68
N ARG A 75 -1.01 -0.94 0.65
CA ARG A 75 -1.42 -2.37 0.65
C ARG A 75 -0.21 -3.30 0.64
N ILE A 76 0.74 -3.08 -0.26
CA ILE A 76 1.95 -3.91 -0.38
C ILE A 76 2.80 -3.85 0.88
N GLU A 77 2.99 -2.65 1.46
CA GLU A 77 3.74 -2.48 2.71
C GLU A 77 3.05 -3.22 3.87
N LYS A 78 1.71 -3.19 3.93
CA LYS A 78 0.94 -3.93 4.94
C LYS A 78 1.08 -5.44 4.74
N GLU A 79 1.00 -5.94 3.51
CA GLU A 79 1.18 -7.35 3.19
C GLU A 79 2.57 -7.85 3.59
N ASP A 80 3.62 -7.12 3.23
CA ASP A 80 5.00 -7.49 3.56
C ASP A 80 5.21 -7.48 5.08
N MET A 81 4.62 -6.52 5.81
CA MET A 81 4.63 -6.48 7.28
C MET A 81 3.89 -7.66 7.92
N ILE A 82 2.75 -8.08 7.35
CA ILE A 82 1.99 -9.25 7.84
C ILE A 82 2.78 -10.55 7.63
N LEU A 83 3.51 -10.68 6.51
CA LEU A 83 4.41 -11.82 6.28
C LEU A 83 5.60 -11.83 7.25
N ASP A 84 6.19 -10.67 7.54
CA ASP A 84 7.24 -10.55 8.55
C ASP A 84 6.71 -10.95 9.95
N LEU A 85 5.52 -10.45 10.32
CA LEU A 85 4.87 -10.78 11.59
C LEU A 85 4.58 -12.26 11.71
N LEU A 86 4.07 -12.90 10.65
CA LEU A 86 3.86 -14.34 10.59
C LEU A 86 5.15 -15.13 10.90
N GLY A 87 6.27 -14.73 10.30
CA GLY A 87 7.57 -15.34 10.56
C GLY A 87 7.97 -15.26 12.03
N ILE A 88 7.73 -14.11 12.67
CA ILE A 88 7.97 -13.90 14.10
C ILE A 88 7.03 -14.76 14.95
N LEU A 89 5.72 -14.74 14.66
CA LEU A 89 4.73 -15.48 15.43
C LEU A 89 4.94 -17.00 15.38
N LYS A 90 5.50 -17.54 14.30
CA LYS A 90 5.91 -18.95 14.24
C LYS A 90 6.98 -19.28 15.29
N ASN A 91 7.97 -18.41 15.46
CA ASN A 91 9.03 -18.62 16.45
C ASN A 91 8.51 -18.37 17.87
N VAL A 92 7.67 -17.35 18.06
CA VAL A 92 6.96 -17.10 19.33
C VAL A 92 6.14 -18.32 19.74
N LYS A 93 5.42 -18.96 18.81
CA LYS A 93 4.69 -20.21 19.05
C LYS A 93 5.61 -21.29 19.59
N ALA A 94 6.71 -21.56 18.88
CA ALA A 94 7.67 -22.58 19.26
C ALA A 94 8.21 -22.32 20.67
N GLU A 95 8.64 -21.09 20.96
CA GLU A 95 9.15 -20.73 22.29
C GLU A 95 8.10 -20.84 23.40
N MET A 96 6.85 -20.43 23.15
CA MET A 96 5.76 -20.54 24.12
C MET A 96 5.35 -22.00 24.40
N LEU A 97 5.51 -22.91 23.45
CA LEU A 97 5.09 -24.31 23.60
C LEU A 97 6.22 -25.24 24.05
N GLU A 98 7.46 -24.97 23.65
CA GLU A 98 8.60 -25.87 23.86
C GLU A 98 9.48 -25.47 25.04
N THR A 99 9.34 -24.25 25.56
CA THR A 99 10.11 -23.76 26.71
C THR A 99 9.24 -23.61 27.95
N ALA A 100 9.88 -23.56 29.12
CA ALA A 100 9.22 -23.25 30.38
C ALA A 100 9.11 -21.73 30.65
N ALA A 101 9.42 -20.88 29.66
CA ALA A 101 9.36 -19.43 29.81
C ALA A 101 7.90 -18.95 29.90
N GLU A 102 7.65 -17.92 30.71
CA GLU A 102 6.33 -17.32 30.78
C GLU A 102 6.03 -16.57 29.45
N PRO A 103 4.80 -16.65 28.89
CA PRO A 103 4.48 -16.06 27.58
C PRO A 103 4.83 -14.57 27.43
N VAL A 104 4.73 -13.81 28.52
CA VAL A 104 5.11 -12.39 28.56
C VAL A 104 6.63 -12.21 28.39
N GLU A 105 7.44 -13.10 28.97
CA GLU A 105 8.90 -13.05 28.84
C GLU A 105 9.33 -13.39 27.41
N VAL A 106 8.65 -14.35 26.77
CA VAL A 106 8.85 -14.67 25.35
C VAL A 106 8.59 -13.41 24.50
N LEU A 107 7.45 -12.77 24.66
CA LEU A 107 7.13 -11.55 23.90
C LEU A 107 8.11 -10.40 24.17
N ASP A 108 8.51 -10.17 25.42
CA ASP A 108 9.51 -9.14 25.74
C ASP A 108 10.86 -9.43 25.05
N GLY A 109 11.28 -10.70 25.01
CA GLY A 109 12.46 -11.15 24.28
C GLY A 109 12.39 -10.79 22.78
N TRP A 110 11.29 -11.14 22.13
CA TRP A 110 11.06 -10.82 20.71
C TRP A 110 10.99 -9.31 20.47
N ILE A 111 10.31 -8.55 21.32
CA ILE A 111 10.26 -7.09 21.26
C ILE A 111 11.67 -6.49 21.32
N ARG A 112 12.51 -6.95 22.25
CA ARG A 112 13.91 -6.49 22.38
C ARG A 112 14.72 -6.83 21.14
N GLN A 113 14.57 -8.04 20.60
CA GLN A 113 15.25 -8.45 19.37
C GLN A 113 14.86 -7.54 18.19
N GLN A 114 13.56 -7.28 18.01
CA GLN A 114 13.09 -6.41 16.93
C GLN A 114 13.54 -4.95 17.12
N LYS A 115 13.58 -4.44 18.35
CA LYS A 115 14.16 -3.12 18.66
C LYS A 115 15.65 -3.07 18.31
N GLY A 116 16.40 -4.11 18.63
CA GLY A 116 17.82 -4.23 18.27
C GLY A 116 18.04 -4.25 16.76
N ALA A 117 17.20 -4.97 16.01
CA ALA A 117 17.21 -4.97 14.55
C ALA A 117 16.87 -3.60 13.96
N LEU A 118 15.86 -2.91 14.49
CA LEU A 118 15.47 -1.56 14.09
C LEU A 118 16.61 -0.55 14.30
N ASP A 119 17.23 -0.55 15.47
CA ASP A 119 18.33 0.37 15.79
C ASP A 119 19.57 0.11 14.95
N SER A 120 19.88 -1.17 14.72
CA SER A 120 21.00 -1.56 13.85
C SER A 120 20.75 -1.14 12.40
N GLY A 121 19.53 -1.37 11.90
CA GLY A 121 19.10 -0.95 10.56
C GLY A 121 19.19 0.57 10.36
N LYS A 122 18.74 1.36 11.34
CA LYS A 122 18.84 2.83 11.32
C LYS A 122 20.28 3.31 11.26
N LYS A 123 21.16 2.75 12.10
CA LYS A 123 22.58 3.15 12.18
C LYS A 123 23.33 2.83 10.89
N ALA A 124 23.05 1.66 10.31
CA ALA A 124 23.77 1.16 9.16
C ALA A 124 23.21 1.66 7.82
N LYS A 125 22.05 2.34 7.81
CA LYS A 125 21.32 2.80 6.60
C LYS A 125 21.06 1.69 5.57
N PHE A 126 20.98 0.43 6.01
CA PHE A 126 20.75 -0.72 5.13
C PHE A 126 19.27 -1.03 4.91
N PHE A 127 18.36 -0.47 5.70
CA PHE A 127 16.92 -0.69 5.55
C PHE A 127 16.25 0.49 4.86
N SER A 128 15.30 0.17 3.96
CA SER A 128 14.39 1.16 3.39
C SER A 128 13.48 1.74 4.48
N ASP A 129 12.95 2.94 4.25
CA ASP A 129 11.99 3.57 5.17
C ASP A 129 10.76 2.68 5.42
N SER A 130 10.30 1.98 4.38
CA SER A 130 9.22 1.00 4.46
C SER A 130 9.56 -0.17 5.41
N LYS A 131 10.78 -0.73 5.34
CA LYS A 131 11.21 -1.80 6.26
C LYS A 131 11.32 -1.31 7.70
N LEU A 132 11.83 -0.09 7.91
CA LEU A 132 11.90 0.53 9.24
C LEU A 132 10.50 0.77 9.83
N TYR A 133 9.57 1.24 9.00
CA TYR A 133 8.17 1.41 9.38
C TYR A 133 7.51 0.07 9.76
N ALA A 134 7.70 -0.98 8.95
CA ALA A 134 7.20 -2.32 9.21
C ALA A 134 7.72 -2.89 10.54
N LEU A 135 9.03 -2.81 10.80
CA LEU A 135 9.64 -3.23 12.07
C LEU A 135 9.04 -2.47 13.26
N ASN A 136 8.90 -1.15 13.15
CA ASN A 136 8.30 -0.35 14.21
C ASN A 136 6.84 -0.75 14.45
N ARG A 137 6.07 -1.04 13.40
CA ARG A 137 4.68 -1.49 13.54
C ARG A 137 4.59 -2.86 14.22
N ILE A 138 5.46 -3.80 13.85
CA ILE A 138 5.55 -5.12 14.48
C ILE A 138 5.84 -5.00 15.98
N ILE A 139 6.81 -4.15 16.37
CA ILE A 139 7.13 -3.90 17.78
C ILE A 139 5.90 -3.40 18.55
N VAL A 140 5.12 -2.50 17.93
CA VAL A 140 3.87 -2.00 18.53
C VAL A 140 2.85 -3.12 18.68
N ILE A 141 2.67 -3.97 17.66
CA ILE A 141 1.73 -5.11 17.70
C ILE A 141 2.10 -6.08 18.82
N LEU A 142 3.35 -6.52 18.89
CA LEU A 142 3.82 -7.42 19.96
C LEU A 142 3.64 -6.78 21.35
N GLY A 143 3.80 -5.46 21.46
CA GLY A 143 3.55 -4.72 22.69
C GLY A 143 2.07 -4.65 23.08
N GLU A 144 1.17 -4.48 22.09
CA GLU A 144 -0.28 -4.55 22.27
C GLU A 144 -0.70 -5.95 22.76
N GLU A 145 -0.17 -7.01 22.13
CA GLU A 145 -0.40 -8.41 22.51
C GLU A 145 0.10 -8.72 23.92
N MET A 146 1.33 -8.29 24.26
CA MET A 146 1.89 -8.47 25.59
C MET A 146 1.05 -7.77 26.67
N LYS A 147 0.55 -6.57 26.38
CA LYS A 147 -0.35 -5.83 27.28
C LYS A 147 -1.67 -6.59 27.49
N GLN A 148 -2.26 -7.13 26.43
CA GLN A 148 -3.49 -7.93 26.54
C GLN A 148 -3.28 -9.18 27.42
N LEU A 149 -2.14 -9.86 27.28
CA LEU A 149 -1.82 -11.01 28.13
C LEU A 149 -1.70 -10.62 29.61
N LEU A 150 -1.04 -9.50 29.91
CA LEU A 150 -0.90 -8.99 31.28
C LEU A 150 -2.26 -8.61 31.90
N GLU A 151 -3.13 -7.96 31.12
CA GLU A 151 -4.47 -7.53 31.57
C GLU A 151 -5.44 -8.71 31.79
N SER A 152 -5.20 -9.86 31.16
CA SER A 152 -6.03 -11.06 31.34
C SER A 152 -5.95 -11.64 32.77
N GLY A 153 -4.95 -11.25 33.57
CA GLY A 153 -4.85 -11.52 35.00
C GLY A 153 -4.67 -12.99 35.40
N LYS A 154 -4.64 -13.93 34.44
CA LYS A 154 -4.44 -15.37 34.67
C LYS A 154 -3.03 -15.75 34.25
N LYS A 155 -2.39 -16.64 35.03
CA LYS A 155 -1.29 -17.46 34.49
C LYS A 155 -1.87 -18.25 33.33
N THR A 156 -1.59 -17.77 32.13
CA THR A 156 -2.07 -18.35 30.89
C THR A 156 -0.94 -19.24 30.40
N ASP A 157 -1.21 -20.52 30.20
CA ASP A 157 -0.21 -21.40 29.60
C ASP A 157 0.14 -20.93 28.18
N GLY A 158 1.30 -21.37 27.66
CA GLY A 158 1.79 -20.91 26.36
C GLY A 158 0.82 -21.17 25.21
N ALA A 159 0.04 -22.25 25.27
CA ALA A 159 -0.95 -22.58 24.25
C ALA A 159 -2.12 -21.57 24.26
N ALA A 160 -2.71 -21.30 25.43
CA ALA A 160 -3.79 -20.34 25.57
C ALA A 160 -3.33 -18.90 25.27
N ALA A 161 -2.09 -18.54 25.62
CA ALA A 161 -1.52 -17.25 25.28
C ALA A 161 -1.37 -17.10 23.76
N PHE A 162 -0.82 -18.11 23.09
CA PHE A 162 -0.65 -18.09 21.64
C PHE A 162 -1.99 -18.03 20.88
N GLN A 163 -3.06 -18.63 21.41
CA GLN A 163 -4.40 -18.50 20.80
C GLN A 163 -4.90 -17.05 20.74
N VAL A 164 -4.53 -16.20 21.71
CA VAL A 164 -4.87 -14.77 21.68
C VAL A 164 -4.15 -14.07 20.54
N LEU A 165 -2.83 -14.28 20.42
CA LEU A 165 -1.99 -13.71 19.35
C LEU A 165 -2.47 -14.18 17.96
N ARG A 166 -2.78 -15.47 17.84
CA ARG A 166 -3.33 -16.06 16.61
C ARG A 166 -4.62 -15.35 16.18
N LYS A 167 -5.55 -15.13 17.11
CA LYS A 167 -6.82 -14.48 16.79
C LYS A 167 -6.63 -13.04 16.31
N ASP A 168 -5.71 -12.29 16.92
CA ASP A 168 -5.37 -10.93 16.46
C ASP A 168 -4.73 -10.97 15.06
N PHE A 169 -3.81 -11.90 14.83
CA PHE A 169 -3.18 -12.09 13.52
C PHE A 169 -4.20 -12.44 12.42
N GLU A 170 -5.10 -13.39 12.68
CA GLU A 170 -6.17 -13.79 11.74
C GLU A 170 -7.07 -12.59 11.38
N GLN A 171 -7.42 -11.75 12.36
CA GLN A 171 -8.19 -10.53 12.09
C GLN A 171 -7.40 -9.54 11.21
N ARG A 172 -6.11 -9.35 11.47
CA ARG A 172 -5.26 -8.47 10.66
C ARG A 172 -5.13 -8.97 9.21
N VAL A 173 -5.02 -10.28 9.01
CA VAL A 173 -5.01 -10.90 7.68
C VAL A 173 -6.35 -10.66 6.98
N ALA A 174 -7.48 -10.85 7.69
CA ALA A 174 -8.81 -10.60 7.13
C ALA A 174 -9.00 -9.14 6.70
N ASP A 175 -8.60 -8.18 7.55
CA ASP A 175 -8.67 -6.75 7.24
C ASP A 175 -7.77 -6.38 6.07
N MET A 176 -6.55 -6.92 6.05
CA MET A 176 -5.60 -6.72 4.93
C MET A 176 -6.18 -7.22 3.61
N LYS A 177 -6.75 -8.44 3.57
CA LYS A 177 -7.38 -8.99 2.36
C LYS A 177 -8.53 -8.11 1.87
N LYS A 178 -9.43 -7.71 2.78
CA LYS A 178 -10.56 -6.83 2.45
C LYS A 178 -10.11 -5.48 1.87
N GLU A 179 -9.06 -4.90 2.44
CA GLU A 179 -8.51 -3.65 1.94
C GLU A 179 -7.84 -3.82 0.57
N SER A 180 -7.08 -4.90 0.35
CA SER A 180 -6.47 -5.19 -0.96
C SER A 180 -7.55 -5.43 -2.03
N GLU A 181 -8.63 -6.14 -1.71
CA GLU A 181 -9.79 -6.29 -2.61
C GLU A 181 -10.41 -4.94 -2.98
N LEU A 182 -10.55 -4.02 -2.01
CA LEU A 182 -11.09 -2.69 -2.27
C LEU A 182 -10.17 -1.88 -3.21
N THR A 183 -8.86 -1.88 -2.97
CA THR A 183 -7.89 -1.24 -3.86
C THR A 183 -7.91 -1.86 -5.25
N GLY A 184 -8.06 -3.19 -5.36
CA GLY A 184 -8.23 -3.88 -6.64
C GLY A 184 -9.47 -3.42 -7.41
N LYS A 185 -10.62 -3.25 -6.74
CA LYS A 185 -11.83 -2.69 -7.35
C LYS A 185 -11.64 -1.24 -7.79
N ARG A 186 -10.98 -0.42 -6.98
CA ARG A 186 -10.70 0.98 -7.31
C ARG A 186 -9.78 1.10 -8.53
N LEU A 187 -8.79 0.22 -8.64
CA LEU A 187 -7.94 0.11 -9.83
C LEU A 187 -8.76 -0.30 -11.06
N ASP A 188 -9.69 -1.25 -10.93
CA ASP A 188 -10.58 -1.63 -12.05
C ASP A 188 -11.48 -0.46 -12.48
N HIS A 189 -12.07 0.26 -11.53
CA HIS A 189 -12.88 1.44 -11.81
C HIS A 189 -12.09 2.58 -12.47
N LEU A 190 -10.81 2.74 -12.13
CA LEU A 190 -9.93 3.68 -12.84
C LEU A 190 -9.85 3.33 -14.33
N PHE A 191 -9.64 2.06 -14.67
CA PHE A 191 -9.63 1.63 -16.07
C PHE A 191 -10.98 1.82 -16.74
N VAL A 192 -12.09 1.43 -16.09
CA VAL A 192 -13.44 1.65 -16.63
C VAL A 192 -13.67 3.11 -16.95
N PHE A 193 -13.33 4.01 -16.03
CA PHE A 193 -13.47 5.44 -16.24
C PHE A 193 -12.63 5.91 -17.45
N CYS A 194 -11.35 5.55 -17.50
CA CYS A 194 -10.48 5.95 -18.61
C CYS A 194 -10.91 5.35 -19.96
N GLU A 195 -11.42 4.12 -19.99
CA GLU A 195 -11.98 3.49 -21.20
C GLU A 195 -13.21 4.26 -21.71
N GLU A 196 -14.10 4.68 -20.81
CA GLU A 196 -15.30 5.43 -21.16
C GLU A 196 -15.01 6.86 -21.63
N VAL A 197 -14.07 7.57 -20.98
CA VAL A 197 -13.85 9.00 -21.24
C VAL A 197 -12.73 9.30 -22.22
N PHE A 198 -11.77 8.38 -22.42
CA PHE A 198 -10.56 8.59 -23.22
C PHE A 198 -10.38 7.57 -24.36
N SER A 199 -11.47 6.94 -24.84
CA SER A 199 -11.45 5.84 -25.81
C SER A 199 -10.62 6.08 -27.08
N GLU A 200 -10.43 7.33 -27.51
CA GLU A 200 -9.67 7.70 -28.72
C GLU A 200 -8.31 8.37 -28.41
N GLY A 201 -7.90 8.42 -27.14
CA GLY A 201 -6.73 9.17 -26.67
C GLY A 201 -5.53 8.29 -26.27
N GLN A 202 -4.44 8.96 -25.86
CA GLN A 202 -3.20 8.29 -25.40
C GLN A 202 -3.19 8.03 -23.89
N GLU A 203 -4.24 8.45 -23.17
CA GLU A 203 -4.34 8.41 -21.72
C GLU A 203 -4.26 6.97 -21.18
N LEU A 204 -4.88 5.99 -21.85
CA LEU A 204 -4.77 4.57 -21.46
C LEU A 204 -3.34 4.04 -21.57
N LEU A 205 -2.60 4.44 -22.61
CA LEU A 205 -1.19 4.06 -22.76
C LEU A 205 -0.33 4.67 -21.64
N ILE A 206 -0.55 5.94 -21.32
CA ILE A 206 0.14 6.62 -20.22
C ILE A 206 -0.20 5.94 -18.90
N LEU A 207 -1.48 5.66 -18.63
CA LEU A 207 -1.93 4.95 -17.43
C LEU A 207 -1.19 3.63 -17.24
N VAL A 208 -1.17 2.78 -18.27
CA VAL A 208 -0.50 1.48 -18.22
C VAL A 208 1.01 1.64 -18.03
N THR A 209 1.63 2.59 -18.71
CA THR A 209 3.08 2.85 -18.60
C THR A 209 3.47 3.29 -17.19
N GLU A 210 2.75 4.25 -16.62
CA GLU A 210 2.99 4.75 -15.26
C GLU A 210 2.77 3.66 -14.20
N LEU A 211 1.71 2.85 -14.33
CA LEU A 211 1.48 1.70 -13.44
C LEU A 211 2.57 0.63 -13.55
N THR A 212 3.17 0.46 -14.74
CA THR A 212 4.24 -0.52 -14.98
C THR A 212 5.57 -0.08 -14.41
N ILE A 213 5.88 1.22 -14.50
CA ILE A 213 7.13 1.81 -13.97
C ILE A 213 7.07 1.94 -12.44
N ASN A 214 5.87 2.14 -11.88
CA ASN A 214 5.69 2.22 -10.43
C ASN A 214 5.83 0.84 -9.77
N GLU A 215 6.87 0.68 -8.96
CA GLU A 215 7.21 -0.57 -8.25
C GLU A 215 6.02 -1.16 -7.49
N TYR A 216 5.31 -0.35 -6.70
CA TYR A 216 4.22 -0.82 -5.84
C TYR A 216 2.98 -1.18 -6.64
N ALA A 217 2.63 -0.40 -7.66
CA ALA A 217 1.51 -0.69 -8.54
C ALA A 217 1.76 -1.98 -9.34
N ALA A 218 2.95 -2.14 -9.93
CA ALA A 218 3.34 -3.34 -10.65
C ALA A 218 3.31 -4.58 -9.75
N LYS A 219 3.86 -4.48 -8.52
CA LYS A 219 3.84 -5.56 -7.53
C LYS A 219 2.42 -5.91 -7.08
N PHE A 220 1.57 -4.90 -6.89
CA PHE A 220 0.15 -5.11 -6.55
C PHE A 220 -0.61 -5.81 -7.66
N ILE A 221 -0.46 -5.35 -8.90
CA ILE A 221 -1.08 -5.97 -10.09
C ILE A 221 -0.58 -7.41 -10.28
N SER A 222 0.70 -7.68 -10.03
CA SER A 222 1.26 -9.03 -10.11
C SER A 222 0.64 -9.99 -9.09
N ARG A 223 0.41 -9.53 -7.84
CA ARG A 223 -0.16 -10.34 -6.74
C ARG A 223 -1.67 -10.55 -6.87
N HIS A 224 -2.41 -9.48 -7.14
CA HIS A 224 -3.88 -9.46 -7.08
C HIS A 224 -4.54 -9.57 -8.46
N GLY A 225 -3.82 -9.22 -9.52
CA GLY A 225 -4.33 -9.16 -10.88
C GLY A 225 -5.14 -7.89 -11.17
N CYS A 226 -5.19 -7.51 -12.44
CA CYS A 226 -6.10 -6.51 -12.98
C CYS A 226 -6.37 -6.80 -14.46
N SER A 227 -7.54 -7.36 -14.78
CA SER A 227 -7.85 -7.83 -16.13
C SER A 227 -7.79 -6.71 -17.18
N ARG A 228 -8.25 -5.50 -16.84
CA ARG A 228 -8.20 -4.34 -17.74
C ARG A 228 -6.77 -3.87 -18.01
N TYR A 229 -5.92 -3.81 -16.99
CA TYR A 229 -4.49 -3.55 -17.17
C TYR A 229 -3.87 -4.53 -18.17
N PHE A 230 -4.11 -5.84 -18.01
CA PHE A 230 -3.57 -6.86 -18.91
C PHE A 230 -4.14 -6.76 -20.33
N ALA A 231 -5.39 -6.35 -20.49
CA ALA A 231 -6.00 -6.14 -21.81
C ALA A 231 -5.31 -5.00 -22.59
N HIS A 232 -4.88 -3.95 -21.89
CA HIS A 232 -4.19 -2.80 -22.48
C HIS A 232 -2.66 -2.93 -22.53
N ASN A 233 -2.07 -3.83 -21.73
CA ASN A 233 -0.63 -4.08 -21.68
C ASN A 233 -0.24 -5.38 -22.42
N LYS A 234 -0.20 -5.33 -23.75
CA LYS A 234 0.11 -6.51 -24.59
C LYS A 234 1.57 -7.00 -24.51
N GLU A 235 2.50 -6.18 -24.01
CA GLU A 235 3.93 -6.53 -23.93
C GLU A 235 4.30 -7.37 -22.70
N LEU A 236 3.44 -7.45 -21.68
CA LEU A 236 3.72 -8.09 -20.39
C LEU A 236 2.97 -9.41 -20.15
N LEU A 237 2.57 -10.12 -21.21
CA LEU A 237 2.03 -11.49 -21.18
C LEU A 237 2.94 -12.55 -20.52
N PHE A 238 4.11 -12.15 -20.01
CA PHE A 238 5.09 -13.01 -19.34
C PHE A 238 5.25 -12.77 -17.82
N TYR A 239 4.34 -12.05 -17.16
CA TYR A 239 4.32 -12.08 -15.69
C TYR A 239 3.62 -13.35 -15.22
N GLU A 240 4.43 -14.34 -14.82
CA GLU A 240 3.99 -15.44 -13.98
C GLU A 240 3.18 -14.87 -12.82
N ARG A 241 1.95 -15.36 -12.70
CA ARG A 241 0.98 -14.94 -11.70
C ARG A 241 1.56 -15.31 -10.33
N ASN A 242 2.23 -14.37 -9.65
CA ASN A 242 2.74 -14.54 -8.29
C ASN A 242 1.57 -14.55 -7.29
N GLN A 243 0.68 -15.53 -7.40
CA GLN A 243 -0.32 -15.84 -6.36
C GLN A 243 0.35 -16.42 -5.11
N GLU A 244 1.66 -16.70 -5.15
CA GLU A 244 2.41 -17.32 -4.06
C GLU A 244 2.24 -16.62 -2.69
N ILE A 245 2.05 -15.31 -2.64
CA ILE A 245 1.99 -14.60 -1.35
C ILE A 245 0.63 -14.75 -0.66
N ILE A 246 -0.45 -14.66 -1.42
CA ILE A 246 -1.79 -14.97 -0.92
C ILE A 246 -1.88 -16.47 -0.61
N SER A 247 -1.34 -17.31 -1.50
CA SER A 247 -1.24 -18.76 -1.28
C SER A 247 -0.43 -19.09 -0.03
N LYS A 248 0.68 -18.42 0.25
CA LYS A 248 1.45 -18.60 1.50
C LYS A 248 0.63 -18.26 2.74
N LEU A 249 -0.28 -17.28 2.68
CA LEU A 249 -1.18 -16.99 3.81
C LEU A 249 -2.32 -18.02 3.92
N ASP A 250 -2.77 -18.60 2.80
CA ASP A 250 -3.87 -19.57 2.75
C ASP A 250 -3.41 -21.02 3.03
N GLU A 251 -2.22 -21.40 2.59
CA GLU A 251 -1.56 -22.69 2.80
C GLU A 251 -0.97 -22.83 4.20
N LEU A 252 -0.73 -21.70 4.88
CA LEU A 252 -0.34 -21.72 6.28
C LEU A 252 -1.57 -21.94 7.14
N GLU A 253 -2.02 -23.20 7.13
CA GLU A 253 -2.69 -23.82 8.25
C GLU A 253 -1.85 -23.53 9.50
N PHE A 254 -2.29 -22.52 10.26
CA PHE A 254 -1.71 -22.07 11.52
C PHE A 254 -1.93 -23.13 12.64
N VAL A 255 -1.92 -24.42 12.29
CA VAL A 255 -2.14 -25.61 13.14
C VAL A 255 -1.01 -25.72 14.13
#